data_AF-A0A5Q0C390-F1
#
_entry.id   AF-A0A5Q0C390-F1
#
_cell.length_a   1.000
_cell.length_b   1.000
_cell.length_c   1.000
_cell.angle_alpha   90.00
_cell.angle_beta   90.00
_cell.angle_gamma   90.00
#
_symmetry.space_group_name_H-M   'P 1'
#
loop_
_entity.id
_entity.type
_entity.pdbx_description
1 polymer ?
#
loop_
_entity_poly.entity_id
_entity_poly.type
_entity_poly.pdbx_seq_one_letter_code
_entity_poly.pdbx_strand_id
1 'polypeptide(L)' 'MNEVIPLQTQFTANDPDSGKPLVVVGVDFSSAFGPKLVVLRTEDGYTWPDLIEQVKRPAPTSRA' A
#
# COMPACT_ATOMS: atom_id res chain seq x y z
N MET A 1 -12.30 -9.19 -16.62
CA MET A 1 -10.91 -9.33 -16.12
C MET A 1 -10.93 -8.69 -14.73
N ASN A 2 -10.45 -9.34 -13.67
CA ASN A 2 -10.48 -8.71 -12.34
C ASN A 2 -9.48 -7.57 -12.34
N GLU A 3 -9.97 -6.35 -12.19
CA GLU A 3 -9.15 -5.14 -12.24
C GLU A 3 -8.27 -5.01 -10.98
N VAL A 4 -8.63 -5.70 -9.90
CA VAL A 4 -7.85 -5.73 -8.65
C VAL A 4 -7.27 -7.12 -8.41
N ILE A 5 -5.96 -7.18 -8.18
CA ILE A 5 -5.20 -8.37 -7.84
C ILE A 5 -4.76 -8.27 -6.38
N PRO A 6 -5.24 -9.14 -5.46
CA PRO A 6 -4.74 -9.16 -4.09
C PRO A 6 -3.29 -9.68 -4.05
N LEU A 7 -2.48 -9.12 -3.14
CA LEU A 7 -1.14 -9.64 -2.91
C LEU A 7 -1.20 -10.95 -2.11
N GLN A 8 -0.34 -11.91 -2.48
CA GLN A 8 -0.16 -13.13 -1.69
C GLN A 8 0.36 -12.84 -0.28
N THR A 9 1.21 -11.81 -0.16
CA THR A 9 1.77 -11.35 1.11
C THR A 9 1.49 -9.87 1.28
N GLN A 10 0.72 -9.53 2.30
CA GLN A 10 0.55 -8.14 2.72
C GLN A 10 1.80 -7.67 3.45
N PHE A 11 2.13 -6.39 3.33
CA PHE A 11 3.28 -5.82 4.03
C PHE A 11 3.02 -4.40 4.49
N THR A 12 3.61 -4.04 5.64
CA THR A 12 3.58 -2.67 6.15
C THR A 12 4.60 -1.82 5.41
N ALA A 13 4.20 -0.61 5.05
CA ALA A 13 5.08 0.41 4.49
C ALA A 13 4.68 1.79 5.03
N ASN A 14 5.37 2.83 4.60
CA ASN A 14 5.01 4.20 4.96
C ASN A 14 4.42 4.91 3.76
N ASP A 15 3.39 5.70 4.03
CA ASP A 15 2.84 6.66 3.10
C ASP A 15 3.93 7.64 2.63
N PRO A 16 4.06 7.89 1.31
CA PRO A 16 5.14 8.73 0.80
C PRO A 16 5.04 10.19 1.27
N ASP A 17 3.84 10.70 1.51
CA ASP A 17 3.61 12.12 1.79
C ASP A 17 3.62 12.41 3.30
N SER A 18 2.84 11.65 4.06
CA SER A 18 2.68 11.82 5.51
C SER A 18 3.70 11.04 6.35
N GLY A 19 4.35 10.02 5.78
CA GLY A 19 5.25 9.12 6.51
C GLY A 19 4.54 8.19 7.50
N LYS A 20 3.20 8.24 7.60
CA LYS A 20 2.40 7.37 8.47
C LYS A 20 2.43 5.92 7.96
N PRO A 21 2.35 4.92 8.86
CA PRO A 21 2.29 3.52 8.46
C PRO A 21 0.99 3.21 7.71
N LEU A 22 1.09 2.33 6.74
CA LEU A 22 -0.02 1.75 5.99
C LEU A 22 0.26 0.28 5.66
N VAL A 23 -0.76 -0.47 5.25
CA VAL A 23 -0.62 -1.87 4.82
C VAL A 23 -0.93 -1.99 3.35
N VAL A 24 -0.02 -2.56 2.56
CA VAL A 24 -0.26 -2.84 1.14
C VAL A 24 -0.90 -4.21 0.98
N VAL A 25 -2.04 -4.26 0.29
CA VAL A 25 -2.87 -5.48 0.20
C VAL A 25 -3.16 -5.94 -1.22
N GLY A 26 -2.95 -5.09 -2.23
CA GLY A 26 -3.28 -5.43 -3.61
C GLY A 26 -2.69 -4.46 -4.63
N VAL A 27 -2.94 -4.76 -5.89
CA VAL A 27 -2.65 -3.93 -7.06
C VAL A 27 -3.93 -3.75 -7.86
N ASP A 28 -4.26 -2.51 -8.19
CA ASP A 28 -5.38 -2.12 -9.03
C ASP A 28 -4.88 -1.73 -10.43
N PHE A 29 -5.41 -2.37 -11.46
CA PHE A 29 -5.11 -2.19 -12.88
C PHE A 29 -6.23 -1.45 -13.64
N SER A 30 -7.29 -1.00 -12.95
CA SER A 30 -8.40 -0.23 -13.57
C SER A 30 -7.96 1.17 -14.03
N SER A 31 -6.87 1.70 -13.46
CA SER A 31 -6.37 3.04 -13.75
C SER A 31 -5.76 3.15 -15.14
N ALA A 32 -6.26 4.09 -15.94
CA ALA A 32 -5.69 4.43 -17.26
C ALA A 32 -4.26 5.00 -17.19
N PHE A 33 -3.84 5.49 -16.02
CA PHE A 33 -2.51 6.07 -15.80
C PHE A 33 -1.47 5.05 -15.31
N GLY A 34 -1.82 3.75 -15.34
CA GLY A 34 -0.98 2.66 -14.86
C GLY A 34 -1.46 2.06 -13.53
N PRO A 35 -0.86 0.94 -13.11
CA PRO A 35 -1.28 0.20 -11.93
C PRO A 35 -1.04 1.00 -10.64
N LYS A 36 -1.97 0.88 -9.69
CA LYS A 36 -1.91 1.50 -8.36
C LYS A 36 -1.86 0.44 -7.27
N LEU A 37 -1.32 0.79 -6.12
CA LEU A 37 -1.34 -0.05 -4.93
C LEU A 37 -2.64 0.17 -4.17
N VAL A 38 -3.31 -0.92 -3.82
CA VAL A 38 -4.39 -0.91 -2.83
C VAL A 38 -3.78 -0.98 -1.45
N VAL A 39 -4.08 0.01 -0.62
CA VAL A 39 -3.56 0.10 0.75
C VAL A 39 -4.68 0.24 1.76
N LEU A 40 -4.42 -0.20 2.99
CA LEU A 40 -5.26 0.07 4.16
C LEU A 40 -4.55 1.11 5.03
N ARG A 41 -5.24 2.21 5.29
CA ARG A 41 -4.80 3.25 6.24
C ARG A 41 -5.54 3.07 7.55
N THR A 42 -4.85 3.27 8.66
CA THR A 42 -5.46 3.25 10.00
C THR A 42 -5.11 4.53 10.74
N GLU A 43 -6.13 5.27 11.18
CA GLU A 43 -5.98 6.49 11.98
C GLU A 43 -7.13 6.58 12.98
N ASP A 44 -6.83 6.96 14.22
CA ASP A 44 -7.79 7.11 15.31
C ASP A 44 -8.73 5.89 15.52
N GLY A 45 -8.23 4.69 15.25
CA GLY A 45 -8.98 3.43 15.38
C GLY A 45 -9.88 3.08 14.18
N TYR A 46 -9.92 3.91 13.15
CA TYR A 46 -10.64 3.65 11.91
C TYR A 46 -9.69 3.14 10.82
N THR A 47 -10.19 2.24 9.97
CA THR A 47 -9.43 1.70 8.84
C THR A 47 -10.23 1.84 7.54
N TRP A 48 -9.59 2.32 6.48
CA TRP A 48 -10.22 2.46 5.16
C TRP A 48 -9.24 2.11 4.02
N PRO A 49 -9.76 1.65 2.87
CA PRO A 49 -8.95 1.41 1.68
C PRO A 49 -8.62 2.73 0.97
N ASP A 50 -7.46 2.77 0.32
CA ASP A 50 -7.02 3.87 -0.52
C ASP A 50 -6.15 3.35 -1.69
N LEU A 51 -5.95 4.17 -2.72
CA LEU A 51 -5.16 3.87 -3.91
C LEU A 51 -3.99 4.85 -4.05
N ILE A 52 -2.76 4.34 -4.03
CA ILE A 52 -1.54 5.15 -4.16
C ILE A 52 -0.59 4.56 -5.19
N GLU A 53 0.27 5.38 -5.78
CA GLU A 53 1.20 4.93 -6.83
C GLU A 53 2.39 4.18 -6.26
N GLN A 54 2.86 4.59 -5.07
CA GLN A 54 4.06 4.03 -4.45
C GLN A 54 4.05 4.20 -2.94
N VAL A 55 4.91 3.44 -2.27
CA VAL A 55 5.13 3.47 -0.83
C VAL A 55 6.60 3.63 -0.52
N LYS A 56 6.92 4.23 0.64
CA LYS A 56 8.29 4.22 1.16
C LYS A 56 8.50 2.96 1.97
N ARG A 57 9.45 2.11 1.55
CA ARG A 57 9.88 0.97 2.37
C ARG A 57 10.82 1.46 3.48
N PRO A 58 10.71 0.92 4.71
CA PRO A 58 11.74 1.15 5.72
C PRO A 58 13.09 0.72 5.16
N ALA A 59 14.17 1.38 5.59
CA ALA A 59 15.52 0.91 5.27
C ALA A 59 15.63 -0.58 5.65
N PRO A 60 16.29 -1.42 4.83
CA PRO A 60 16.55 -2.79 5.23
C PRO A 60 17.22 -2.76 6.59
N THR A 61 16.59 -3.31 7.62
CA THR A 61 17.25 -3.47 8.90
C THR A 61 18.47 -4.33 8.64
N SER A 62 19.67 -3.76 8.81
CA SER A 62 20.91 -4.54 8.80
C SER A 62 20.68 -5.71 9.74
N ARG A 63 20.70 -6.94 9.22
CA ARG A 63 20.72 -8.12 10.08
C ARG A 63 21.96 -7.97 10.96
N ALA A 64 21.74 -7.78 12.26
CA ALA A 64 22.76 -7.95 13.27
C ALA A 64 23.08 -9.43 13.43
#